data_AF-A0A3B9D116-F1
#
_entry.id   AF-A0A3B9D116-F1
#
_cell.length_a   1.000
_cell.length_b   1.000
_cell.length_c   1.000
_cell.angle_alpha   90.00
_cell.angle_beta   90.00
_cell.angle_gamma   90.00
#
_symmetry.space_group_name_H-M   'P 1'
#
loop_
_entity.id
_entity.type
_entity.pdbx_description
1 polymer ?
#
loop_
_entity_poly.entity_id
_entity_poly.type
_entity_poly.pdbx_seq_one_letter_code
_entity_poly.pdbx_strand_id
1 'polypeptide(L)' 'ELSYNNIMDLDSARAIAADFDEPAACVIKHNNPCGCAVAGTLAEAFENAHAGDPVSAFGSIVGLNRRVDAATADRLSEPG' A
#
# COMPACT_ATOMS: atom_id res chain seq x y z
N GLU A 1 -12.68 3.93 -14.84
CA GLU A 1 -13.38 2.74 -14.30
C GLU A 1 -12.35 1.77 -13.73
N LEU A 2 -12.70 0.99 -12.71
CA LEU A 2 -11.80 -0.03 -12.16
C LEU A 2 -11.87 -1.30 -13.01
N SER A 3 -10.71 -1.88 -13.34
CA SER A 3 -10.67 -3.18 -14.01
C SER A 3 -10.98 -4.32 -13.04
N TYR A 4 -11.34 -5.49 -13.57
CA TYR A 4 -11.50 -6.72 -12.78
C TYR A 4 -10.26 -7.02 -11.93
N ASN A 5 -9.06 -6.87 -12.50
CA ASN A 5 -7.81 -7.09 -11.78
C ASN A 5 -7.62 -6.08 -10.64
N ASN A 6 -8.00 -4.81 -10.84
CA ASN A 6 -7.92 -3.82 -9.77
C ASN A 6 -8.87 -4.15 -8.62
N ILE A 7 -10.03 -4.74 -8.88
CA ILE A 7 -10.97 -5.16 -7.83
C ILE A 7 -10.38 -6.31 -7.02
N MET A 8 -9.75 -7.30 -7.67
CA MET A 8 -9.08 -8.41 -6.96
C MET A 8 -7.89 -7.92 -6.13
N ASP A 9 -7.04 -7.06 -6.71
CA ASP A 9 -5.89 -6.49 -6.00
C ASP A 9 -6.35 -5.63 -4.80
N LEU A 10 -7.45 -4.88 -4.94
CA LEU A 10 -8.05 -4.09 -3.86
C LEU A 10 -8.56 -4.98 -2.71
N ASP A 11 -9.19 -6.12 -3.01
CA ASP A 11 -9.67 -7.04 -1.98
C ASP A 11 -8.50 -7.63 -1.19
N SER A 12 -7.44 -8.06 -1.88
CA SER A 12 -6.19 -8.52 -1.26
C SER A 12 -5.55 -7.43 -0.40
N ALA A 13 -5.45 -6.21 -0.92
CA ALA A 13 -4.87 -5.08 -0.20
C ALA A 13 -5.65 -4.77 1.08
N ARG A 14 -6.98 -4.80 0.99
CA ARG A 14 -7.88 -4.57 2.12
C ARG A 14 -7.76 -5.66 3.18
N ALA A 15 -7.72 -6.93 2.77
CA ALA A 15 -7.59 -8.06 3.70
C ALA A 15 -6.27 -7.96 4.49
N ILE A 16 -5.15 -7.75 3.81
CA ILE A 16 -3.83 -7.63 4.44
C ILE A 16 -3.77 -6.41 5.36
N ALA A 17 -4.21 -5.24 4.92
CA ALA A 17 -4.15 -4.02 5.72
C ALA A 17 -5.03 -4.11 6.99
N ALA A 18 -6.10 -4.91 6.96
CA ALA A 18 -7.01 -5.11 8.09
C ALA A 18 -6.46 -6.05 9.17
N ASP A 19 -5.41 -6.83 8.88
CA ASP A 19 -4.78 -7.73 9.87
C ASP A 19 -3.91 -6.99 10.89
N PHE A 20 -3.68 -5.69 10.70
CA PHE A 20 -2.80 -4.88 11.55
C PHE A 20 -3.55 -3.82 12.34
N ASP A 21 -3.24 -3.75 13.64
CA ASP A 21 -3.74 -2.74 14.55
C ASP A 21 -2.90 -1.46 14.50
N GLU A 22 -1.64 -1.51 14.09
CA GLU A 22 -0.76 -0.35 13.88
C GLU A 22 -1.06 0.34 12.55
N PRO A 23 -0.61 1.58 12.30
CA PRO A 23 -0.56 2.14 10.96
C PRO A 23 0.18 1.20 10.00
N ALA A 24 -0.53 0.73 8.98
CA ALA A 24 -0.05 -0.30 8.05
C ALA A 24 -0.27 0.11 6.60
N ALA A 25 0.69 -0.29 5.77
CA ALA A 25 0.63 -0.17 4.33
C ALA A 25 1.03 -1.48 3.66
N CYS A 26 0.37 -1.83 2.56
CA CYS A 26 0.73 -2.95 1.70
C CYS A 26 0.67 -2.55 0.23
N VAL A 27 1.47 -3.21 -0.60
CA VAL A 27 1.56 -2.99 -2.04
C VAL A 27 1.30 -4.32 -2.73
N ILE A 28 0.25 -4.37 -3.56
CA ILE A 28 -0.28 -5.58 -4.20
C ILE A 28 -0.15 -5.48 -5.72
N LYS A 29 0.39 -6.54 -6.31
CA LYS A 29 0.47 -6.73 -7.75
C LYS A 29 0.02 -8.13 -8.13
N HIS A 30 -1.02 -8.25 -8.95
CA HIS A 30 -1.52 -9.54 -9.40
C HIS A 30 -1.84 -10.49 -8.23
N ASN A 31 -2.53 -9.96 -7.22
CA ASN A 31 -2.94 -10.63 -5.99
C ASN A 31 -1.79 -11.09 -5.08
N ASN A 32 -0.56 -10.64 -5.35
CA ASN A 32 0.63 -10.94 -4.55
C ASN A 32 1.14 -9.68 -3.84
N PRO A 33 1.47 -9.75 -2.54
CA PRO A 33 2.13 -8.66 -1.84
C PRO A 33 3.60 -8.57 -2.27
N CYS A 34 3.99 -7.43 -2.85
CA CYS A 34 5.40 -7.11 -3.12
C CYS A 34 6.02 -6.27 -1.99
N GLY A 35 5.20 -5.69 -1.12
CA GLY A 35 5.65 -4.99 0.07
C GLY A 35 4.55 -4.87 1.12
N CYS A 36 4.91 -4.93 2.39
CA CYS A 36 4.00 -4.74 3.52
C CYS A 36 4.81 -4.26 4.74
N ALA A 37 4.34 -3.22 5.41
CA ALA A 37 5.00 -2.69 6.60
C ALA A 37 4.01 -2.05 7.57
N VAL A 38 4.38 -2.06 8.84
CA VAL A 38 3.76 -1.28 9.91
C VAL A 38 4.75 -0.27 10.46
N ALA A 39 4.28 0.88 10.95
CA ALA A 39 5.13 1.91 11.54
C ALA A 39 4.38 2.80 12.53
N GLY A 40 5.07 3.78 13.12
CA GLY A 40 4.46 4.77 14.01
C GLY A 40 3.53 5.73 13.27
N THR A 41 3.77 5.98 12.00
CA THR A 41 2.94 6.81 11.12
C THR A 41 2.59 6.10 9.82
N LEU A 42 1.49 6.51 9.18
CA LEU A 42 1.07 5.91 7.90
C LEU A 42 2.06 6.21 6.76
N ALA A 43 2.66 7.41 6.78
CA ALA A 43 3.67 7.80 5.80
C ALA A 43 4.93 6.91 5.87
N GLU A 44 5.43 6.64 7.08
CA GLU A 44 6.57 5.72 7.28
C GLU A 44 6.20 4.28 6.91
N ALA A 45 4.99 3.83 7.25
CA ALA A 45 4.52 2.50 6.88
C ALA A 45 4.48 2.35 5.35
N PHE A 46 3.97 3.37 4.63
CA PHE A 46 3.97 3.39 3.18
C PHE A 46 5.38 3.39 2.59
N GLU A 47 6.28 4.25 3.08
CA GLU A 47 7.67 4.34 2.60
C GLU A 47 8.39 2.99 2.77
N ASN A 48 8.24 2.35 3.92
CA ASN A 48 8.81 1.03 4.18
C ASN A 48 8.20 -0.08 3.31
N ALA A 49 6.88 -0.07 3.11
CA ALA A 49 6.22 -1.05 2.25
C ALA A 49 6.63 -0.88 0.77
N HIS A 50 6.72 0.37 0.30
CA HIS A 50 7.14 0.68 -1.07
C HIS A 50 8.61 0.30 -1.33
N ALA A 51 9.49 0.51 -0.34
CA ALA A 51 10.91 0.14 -0.42
C ALA A 51 11.18 -1.38 -0.45
N GLY A 52 10.18 -2.21 -0.14
CA GLY A 52 10.32 -3.67 -0.15
C GLY A 52 10.66 -4.24 -1.53
N ASP A 53 9.95 -3.79 -2.57
CA ASP A 53 10.23 -4.08 -3.97
C ASP A 53 9.77 -2.92 -4.88
N PRO A 54 10.61 -1.87 -5.05
CA PRO A 54 10.23 -0.67 -5.78
C PRO A 54 9.97 -0.94 -7.27
N VAL A 55 10.63 -1.94 -7.86
CA VAL A 55 10.43 -2.32 -9.27
C VAL A 55 9.03 -2.90 -9.47
N SER A 56 8.58 -3.76 -8.57
CA SER A 56 7.22 -4.30 -8.62
C SER A 56 6.17 -3.27 -8.21
N ALA A 57 6.49 -2.38 -7.26
CA ALA A 57 5.55 -1.38 -6.74
C ALA A 57 5.01 -0.44 -7.83
N PHE A 58 5.75 -0.22 -8.92
CA PHE A 58 5.24 0.54 -10.06
C PHE A 58 3.98 -0.11 -10.67
N GLY A 59 2.89 0.67 -10.71
CA GLY A 59 1.59 0.25 -11.23
C GLY A 59 0.81 -0.71 -10.31
N SER A 60 1.22 -0.84 -9.05
CA SER A 60 0.56 -1.69 -8.05
C SER A 60 -0.60 -0.98 -7.34
N ILE A 61 -1.44 -1.75 -6.65
CA ILE A 61 -2.47 -1.22 -5.75
C ILE A 61 -1.89 -1.09 -4.34
N VAL A 62 -2.13 0.05 -3.70
CA VAL A 62 -1.68 0.32 -2.33
C VAL A 62 -2.87 0.20 -1.37
N GLY A 63 -2.73 -0.62 -0.33
CA GLY A 63 -3.66 -0.72 0.78
C GLY A 63 -3.14 0.04 2.00
N LEU A 64 -3.99 0.86 2.61
CA LEU A 64 -3.69 1.67 3.80
C LEU A 64 -4.81 1.49 4.82
N ASN A 65 -4.48 1.19 6.07
CA ASN A 65 -5.48 0.91 7.12
C ASN A 65 -5.84 2.14 7.98
N ARG A 66 -5.31 3.32 7.65
CA ARG A 66 -5.61 4.60 8.29
C ARG A 66 -6.00 5.64 7.26
N ARG A 67 -6.62 6.72 7.74
CA ARG A 67 -6.94 7.88 6.91
C ARG A 67 -5.64 8.49 6.37
N VAL A 68 -5.61 8.72 5.06
CA VAL A 68 -4.50 9.40 4.39
C VAL A 68 -4.46 10.86 4.84
N ASP A 69 -3.34 11.27 5.42
CA ASP A 69 -3.03 12.65 5.78
C ASP A 69 -2.12 13.30 4.72
N ALA A 70 -1.78 14.58 4.91
CA ALA A 70 -0.94 15.32 3.96
C ALA A 70 0.44 14.67 3.78
N ALA A 71 1.10 14.27 4.88
CA ALA A 71 2.40 13.62 4.83
C ALA A 71 2.36 12.33 4.01
N THR A 72 1.33 11.50 4.21
CA THR A 72 1.15 10.25 3.45
C THR A 72 0.83 10.55 1.98
N ALA A 73 0.00 11.56 1.69
CA ALA A 73 -0.34 11.96 0.33
C ALA A 73 0.88 12.49 -0.45
N ASP A 74 1.74 13.25 0.22
CA ASP A 74 2.99 13.74 -0.37
C ASP A 74 3.88 12.56 -0.76
N ARG A 75 4.07 11.57 0.12
CA ARG A 75 4.82 10.35 -0.19
C ARG A 75 4.24 9.54 -1.34
N LEU A 76 2.91 9.39 -1.41
CA LEU A 76 2.23 8.68 -2.50
C LEU A 76 2.39 9.37 -3.86
N SER A 77 2.63 10.68 -3.85
CA SER A 77 2.72 11.51 -5.05
C SER A 77 4.16 11.69 -5.54
N GLU A 78 5.15 11.25 -4.76
CA GLU A 78 6.55 11.25 -5.17
C GLU A 78 6.73 10.33 -6.40
N PRO A 79 7.39 10.81 -7.48
CA PRO A 79 7.69 9.96 -8.62
C PRO A 79 8.65 8.83 -8.21
N GLY A 80 8.23 7.58 -8.45
CA GLY A 80 9.07 6.39 -8.34
C GLY A 80 9.95 6.16 -9.57
#